data_AF-A0A971JC22-F1
#
_entry.id   AF-A0A971JC22-F1
#
_cell.length_a   1.000
_cell.length_b   1.000
_cell.length_c   1.000
_cell.angle_alpha   90.00
_cell.angle_beta   90.00
_cell.angle_gamma   90.00
#
_symmetry.space_group_name_H-M   'P 1'
#
loop_
_entity.id
_entity.type
_entity.pdbx_description
1 polymer ?
#
loop_
_entity_poly.entity_id
_entity_poly.type
_entity_poly.pdbx_seq_one_letter_code
_entity_poly.pdbx_strand_id
1 'polypeptide(L)'
;MKKIICILLALSMILTLCSCDDRQYEISVGVYETEEGMSSIRFYEDGTFTFFNLLSSRIITGTYEVLNNQLTLTEYDGTNYVFTVKSDRIVFLSTTAKYSYLEKGLTYYPEKIDYENMQAAVYYGFSSYALFTDNDVVVKELYDGYYNMKTELTQEELDFSSAFYVEVGDISFFMDKNGCIKLNDADYTVRDTADSISYERLKQIYNDSSLMMGED
;
A
#
# COMPACT_ATOMS: atom_id res chain seq x y z
N MET A 1 54.40 3.42 -26.15
CA MET A 1 53.07 2.91 -26.52
C MET A 1 52.42 2.02 -25.47
N LYS A 2 53.12 1.03 -24.87
CA LYS A 2 52.54 0.18 -23.80
C LYS A 2 52.03 0.92 -22.55
N LYS A 3 52.70 2.00 -22.11
CA LYS A 3 52.28 2.80 -20.93
C LYS A 3 51.01 3.63 -21.14
N ILE A 4 50.70 4.02 -22.38
CA ILE A 4 49.51 4.83 -22.70
C ILE A 4 48.27 3.93 -22.77
N ILE A 5 48.42 2.69 -23.24
CA ILE A 5 47.35 1.69 -23.31
C ILE A 5 46.89 1.28 -21.90
N CYS A 6 47.81 1.13 -20.94
CA CYS A 6 47.47 0.79 -19.55
C CYS A 6 46.69 1.89 -18.82
N ILE A 7 46.92 3.17 -19.15
CA ILE A 7 46.20 4.31 -18.53
C ILE A 7 44.77 4.41 -19.09
N LEU A 8 44.58 4.15 -20.39
CA LEU A 8 43.25 4.13 -21.02
C LEU A 8 42.37 2.97 -20.53
N LEU A 9 42.96 1.78 -20.30
CA LEU A 9 42.25 0.63 -19.72
C LEU A 9 41.86 0.84 -18.24
N ALA A 10 42.70 1.54 -17.46
CA ALA A 10 42.37 1.89 -16.09
C ALA A 10 41.24 2.96 -16.02
N LEU A 11 41.21 3.92 -16.96
CA LEU A 11 40.15 4.92 -17.03
C LEU A 11 38.80 4.33 -17.46
N SER A 12 38.78 3.37 -18.39
CA SER A 12 37.53 2.69 -18.81
C SER A 12 36.95 1.81 -17.71
N MET A 13 37.79 1.27 -16.82
CA MET A 13 37.35 0.41 -15.70
C MET A 13 36.82 1.22 -14.50
N ILE A 14 37.27 2.47 -14.34
CA ILE A 14 36.75 3.41 -13.33
C ILE A 14 35.38 3.97 -13.75
N LEU A 15 35.14 4.15 -15.05
CA LEU A 15 33.86 4.63 -15.59
C LEU A 15 32.73 3.59 -15.52
N THR A 16 33.02 2.31 -15.29
CA THR A 16 32.00 1.25 -15.11
C THR A 16 31.59 1.02 -13.65
N LEU A 17 32.15 1.75 -12.67
CA LEU A 17 31.85 1.58 -11.24
C LEU A 17 31.04 2.73 -10.63
N CYS A 18 30.71 3.77 -11.40
CA CYS A 18 29.67 4.75 -11.05
C CYS A 18 28.39 4.41 -11.82
N SER A 19 27.82 3.22 -11.58
CA SER A 19 26.38 3.07 -11.77
C SER A 19 25.72 3.79 -10.59
N CYS A 20 25.61 5.13 -10.67
CA CYS A 20 24.54 5.79 -9.93
C CYS A 20 23.26 5.07 -10.34
N ASP A 21 22.60 4.45 -9.38
CA ASP A 21 21.32 3.82 -9.64
C ASP A 21 20.32 4.95 -9.91
N ASP A 22 20.24 5.39 -11.17
CA ASP A 22 19.35 6.45 -11.66
C ASP A 22 17.88 5.99 -11.67
N ARG A 23 17.60 4.77 -11.19
CA ARG A 23 16.25 4.27 -11.04
C ARG A 23 15.52 5.07 -9.96
N GLN A 24 14.45 5.73 -10.35
CA GLN A 24 13.51 6.34 -9.42
C GLN A 24 12.61 5.25 -8.85
N TYR A 25 12.43 5.29 -7.53
CA TYR A 25 11.56 4.40 -6.78
C TYR A 25 10.36 5.19 -6.27
N GLU A 26 9.18 4.66 -6.52
CA GLU A 26 7.94 5.16 -5.97
C GLU A 26 7.68 4.52 -4.61
N ILE A 27 6.92 5.22 -3.76
CA ILE A 27 6.40 4.66 -2.52
C ILE A 27 4.98 4.18 -2.77
N SER A 28 4.74 2.91 -2.50
CA SER A 28 3.39 2.36 -2.46
C SER A 28 2.64 2.90 -1.25
N VAL A 29 1.36 3.21 -1.44
CA VAL A 29 0.42 3.48 -0.34
C VAL A 29 0.30 2.24 0.54
N GLY A 30 0.09 2.46 1.85
CA GLY A 30 0.09 1.38 2.84
C GLY A 30 0.99 1.67 4.03
N VAL A 31 1.24 0.64 4.83
CA VAL A 31 2.04 0.72 6.05
C VAL A 31 3.47 0.29 5.76
N TYR A 32 4.42 0.99 6.38
CA TYR A 32 5.81 0.62 6.46
C TYR A 32 6.19 0.51 7.92
N GLU A 33 6.85 -0.57 8.33
CA GLU A 33 7.23 -0.83 9.71
C GLU A 33 8.70 -1.21 9.83
N THR A 34 9.28 -0.92 10.98
CA THR A 34 10.60 -1.46 11.36
C THR A 34 10.47 -2.96 11.66
N GLU A 35 11.52 -3.75 11.44
CA GLU A 35 11.52 -5.21 11.71
C GLU A 35 11.01 -5.59 13.12
N GLU A 36 11.25 -4.73 14.13
CA GLU A 36 10.83 -4.98 15.51
C GLU A 36 9.38 -4.51 15.83
N GLY A 37 8.66 -3.93 14.86
CA GLY A 37 7.32 -3.37 15.06
C GLY A 37 7.27 -2.13 15.96
N MET A 38 8.41 -1.53 16.29
CA MET A 38 8.52 -0.41 17.25
C MET A 38 8.16 0.95 16.63
N SER A 39 8.10 1.03 15.30
CA SER A 39 7.76 2.26 14.59
C SER A 39 7.12 1.93 13.25
N SER A 40 6.10 2.68 12.87
CA SER A 40 5.37 2.50 11.62
C SER A 40 4.97 3.81 10.97
N ILE A 41 4.93 3.84 9.64
CA ILE A 41 4.50 4.96 8.81
C ILE A 41 3.41 4.44 7.87
N ARG A 42 2.22 5.02 7.93
CA ARG A 42 1.16 4.79 6.94
C ARG A 42 1.12 5.95 5.96
N PHE A 43 1.21 5.64 4.67
CA PHE A 43 0.99 6.57 3.56
C PHE A 43 -0.44 6.42 3.03
N TYR A 44 -1.06 7.53 2.68
CA TYR A 44 -2.41 7.59 2.11
C TYR A 44 -2.37 8.17 0.69
N GLU A 45 -3.33 7.79 -0.14
CA GLU A 45 -3.41 8.23 -1.55
C GLU A 45 -3.65 9.74 -1.74
N ASP A 46 -4.03 10.46 -0.69
CA ASP A 46 -4.23 11.92 -0.72
C ASP A 46 -2.93 12.71 -0.49
N GLY A 47 -1.80 12.02 -0.36
CA GLY A 47 -0.49 12.63 -0.10
C GLY A 47 -0.23 12.93 1.37
N THR A 48 -1.06 12.41 2.29
CA THR A 48 -0.85 12.52 3.74
C THR A 48 -0.20 11.28 4.35
N PHE A 49 0.28 11.40 5.59
CA PHE A 49 0.84 10.27 6.33
C PHE A 49 0.46 10.29 7.82
N THR A 50 0.54 9.11 8.44
CA THR A 50 0.57 8.93 9.90
C THR A 50 1.86 8.20 10.27
N PHE A 51 2.65 8.77 11.18
CA PHE A 51 3.91 8.21 11.64
C PHE A 51 3.87 8.00 13.16
N PHE A 52 4.01 6.74 13.58
CA PHE A 52 4.08 6.31 14.96
C PHE A 52 5.49 5.81 15.32
N ASN A 53 5.96 6.20 16.50
CA ASN A 53 7.18 5.65 17.09
C ASN A 53 6.97 5.39 18.58
N LEU A 54 7.10 4.13 18.98
CA LEU A 54 6.77 3.66 20.33
C LEU A 54 7.59 4.37 21.42
N LEU A 55 8.88 4.64 21.18
CA LEU A 55 9.75 5.30 22.17
C LEU A 55 9.34 6.74 22.45
N SER A 56 8.79 7.42 21.44
CA SER A 56 8.29 8.78 21.59
C SER A 56 6.85 8.85 22.11
N SER A 57 6.09 7.74 22.01
CA SER A 57 4.64 7.68 22.20
C SER A 57 3.86 8.78 21.47
N ARG A 58 4.43 9.32 20.39
CA ARG A 58 3.86 10.41 19.60
C ARG A 58 3.35 9.86 18.28
N ILE A 59 2.18 10.35 17.89
CA ILE A 59 1.66 10.22 16.53
C ILE A 59 1.96 11.53 15.82
N ILE A 60 2.67 11.44 14.69
CA ILE A 60 3.02 12.56 13.82
C ILE A 60 2.17 12.43 12.56
N THR A 61 1.56 13.51 12.12
CA THR A 61 0.75 13.54 10.89
C THR A 61 1.13 14.74 10.04
N GLY A 62 0.92 14.64 8.73
CA GLY A 62 1.27 15.69 7.79
C GLY A 62 1.19 15.23 6.35
N THR A 63 1.97 15.87 5.48
CA THR A 63 2.05 15.55 4.05
C THR A 63 3.40 14.93 3.69
N TYR A 64 3.45 14.20 2.58
CA TYR A 64 4.70 13.63 2.09
C TYR A 64 4.94 13.95 0.61
N GLU A 65 6.23 14.03 0.25
CA GLU A 65 6.69 14.20 -1.12
C GLU A 65 7.84 13.24 -1.39
N VAL A 66 7.86 12.66 -2.60
CA VAL A 66 8.97 11.82 -3.08
C VAL A 66 9.61 12.51 -4.28
N LEU A 67 10.88 12.88 -4.15
CA LEU A 67 11.67 13.49 -5.22
C LEU A 67 13.07 12.89 -5.22
N ASN A 68 13.53 12.39 -6.37
CA ASN A 68 14.88 11.84 -6.54
C ASN A 68 15.27 10.78 -5.48
N ASN A 69 14.41 9.79 -5.24
CA ASN A 69 14.58 8.75 -4.21
C ASN A 69 14.74 9.30 -2.79
N GLN A 70 14.27 10.52 -2.56
CA GLN A 70 14.18 11.11 -1.23
C GLN A 70 12.71 11.32 -0.90
N LEU A 71 12.27 10.65 0.16
CA LEU A 71 10.98 10.88 0.78
C LEU A 71 11.15 11.95 1.86
N THR A 72 10.31 12.97 1.83
CA THR A 72 10.22 13.98 2.89
C THR A 72 8.83 13.97 3.49
N LEU A 73 8.73 13.65 4.78
CA LEU A 73 7.52 13.81 5.58
C LEU A 73 7.55 15.19 6.21
N THR A 74 6.54 16.01 5.96
CA THR A 74 6.39 17.35 6.52
C THR A 74 5.23 17.35 7.50
N GLU A 75 5.52 17.46 8.79
CA GLU A 75 4.52 17.66 9.84
C GLU A 75 3.87 19.05 9.70
N TYR A 76 2.65 19.22 10.23
CA TYR A 76 1.91 20.50 10.15
C TYR A 76 2.64 21.71 10.78
N ASP A 77 3.58 21.46 11.70
CA ASP A 77 4.42 22.52 12.29
C ASP A 77 5.67 22.87 11.46
N GLY A 78 5.84 22.22 10.31
CA GLY A 78 6.99 22.38 9.41
C GLY A 78 8.19 21.51 9.75
N THR A 79 8.07 20.62 10.73
CA THR A 79 9.12 19.63 11.03
C THR A 79 9.22 18.61 9.90
N ASN A 80 10.44 18.39 9.40
CA ASN A 80 10.71 17.47 8.30
C ASN A 80 11.39 16.21 8.80
N TYR A 81 10.99 15.06 8.25
CA TYR A 81 11.66 13.78 8.40
C TYR A 81 12.02 13.27 7.01
N VAL A 82 13.30 13.03 6.78
CA VAL A 82 13.85 12.73 5.46
C VAL A 82 14.31 11.28 5.43
N PHE A 83 13.95 10.57 4.37
CA PHE A 83 14.26 9.16 4.15
C PHE A 83 14.83 8.97 2.74
N THR A 84 15.71 7.99 2.59
CA THR A 84 16.08 7.46 1.28
C THR A 84 15.10 6.36 0.89
N VAL A 85 14.52 6.46 -0.31
CA VAL A 85 13.67 5.44 -0.90
C VAL A 85 14.56 4.44 -1.64
N LYS A 86 14.30 3.15 -1.40
CA LYS A 86 14.91 2.01 -2.11
C LYS A 86 13.79 1.16 -2.70
N SER A 87 14.15 0.16 -3.50
CA SER A 87 13.18 -0.72 -4.16
C SER A 87 12.26 -1.49 -3.21
N ASP A 88 12.70 -1.75 -1.98
CA ASP A 88 12.02 -2.65 -1.04
C ASP A 88 11.88 -2.08 0.38
N ARG A 89 12.29 -0.82 0.60
CA ARG A 89 12.35 -0.21 1.93
C ARG A 89 12.53 1.30 1.85
N ILE A 90 12.28 1.98 2.96
CA ILE A 90 12.69 3.36 3.19
C ILE A 90 13.67 3.42 4.37
N VAL A 91 14.68 4.29 4.28
CA VAL A 91 15.76 4.38 5.27
C VAL A 91 15.84 5.79 5.81
N PHE A 92 15.68 5.96 7.12
CA PHE A 92 15.72 7.25 7.77
C PHE A 92 17.11 7.91 7.62
N LEU A 93 17.11 9.15 7.15
CA LEU A 93 18.32 9.93 6.89
C LEU A 93 18.55 11.02 7.95
N SER A 94 17.52 11.83 8.20
CA SER A 94 17.62 13.01 9.08
C SER A 94 16.27 13.59 9.45
N THR A 95 16.23 14.45 10.46
CA THR A 95 15.06 15.26 10.79
C THR A 95 15.45 16.67 11.22
N THR A 96 14.54 17.63 11.04
CA THR A 96 14.67 18.98 11.62
C THR A 96 14.08 19.07 13.03
N ALA A 97 13.48 18.00 13.55
CA ALA A 97 12.95 17.95 14.91
C ALA A 97 14.05 18.24 15.93
N LYS A 98 13.76 19.12 16.89
CA LYS A 98 14.71 19.46 17.97
C LYS A 98 15.15 18.24 18.79
N TYR A 99 14.24 17.29 18.97
CA TYR A 99 14.47 16.02 19.63
C TYR A 99 13.94 14.90 18.74
N SER A 100 14.73 13.86 18.53
CA SER A 100 14.37 12.70 17.72
C SER A 100 14.85 11.42 18.39
N TYR A 101 14.00 10.40 18.36
CA TYR A 101 14.33 9.04 18.76
C TYR A 101 14.66 8.14 17.55
N LEU A 102 14.74 8.74 16.36
CA LEU A 102 15.06 8.04 15.12
C LEU A 102 16.56 8.10 14.88
N GLU A 103 17.18 6.92 14.77
CA GLU A 103 18.58 6.79 14.43
C GLU A 103 18.76 6.76 12.92
N LYS A 104 19.76 7.50 12.41
CA LYS A 104 20.12 7.46 10.99
C LYS A 104 20.42 6.02 10.57
N GLY A 105 19.79 5.58 9.49
CA GLY A 105 19.86 4.20 9.01
C GLY A 105 18.72 3.30 9.49
N LEU A 106 17.85 3.77 10.39
CA LEU A 106 16.64 3.05 10.76
C LEU A 106 15.82 2.77 9.51
N THR A 107 15.47 1.50 9.31
CA THR A 107 14.88 1.01 8.08
C THR A 107 13.43 0.60 8.33
N TYR A 108 12.55 1.01 7.42
CA TYR A 108 11.16 0.59 7.40
C TYR A 108 10.91 -0.20 6.13
N TYR A 109 10.28 -1.35 6.29
CA TYR A 109 9.86 -2.24 5.23
C TYR A 109 8.36 -2.08 5.03
N PRO A 110 7.85 -2.14 3.79
CA PRO A 110 6.41 -2.24 3.61
C PRO A 110 5.89 -3.43 4.43
N GLU A 111 4.82 -3.20 5.19
CA GLU A 111 4.16 -4.22 5.99
C GLU A 111 3.90 -5.41 5.06
N LYS A 112 4.46 -6.56 5.44
CA LYS A 112 4.28 -7.77 4.66
C LYS A 112 2.91 -8.33 4.98
N ILE A 113 1.96 -7.98 4.13
CA ILE A 113 0.65 -8.62 4.14
C ILE A 113 0.86 -10.05 3.65
N ASP A 114 0.57 -11.00 4.52
CA ASP A 114 0.76 -12.43 4.26
C ASP A 114 -0.40 -12.98 3.42
N TYR A 115 -0.44 -12.56 2.15
CA TYR A 115 -1.48 -12.94 1.20
C TYR A 115 -1.57 -14.46 1.02
N GLU A 116 -0.45 -15.18 1.10
CA GLU A 116 -0.37 -16.64 0.96
C GLU A 116 -1.16 -17.39 2.05
N ASN A 117 -1.39 -16.75 3.19
CA ASN A 117 -2.17 -17.31 4.30
C ASN A 117 -3.54 -16.64 4.47
N MET A 118 -3.93 -15.76 3.54
CA MET A 118 -5.25 -15.13 3.51
C MET A 118 -6.19 -15.84 2.55
N GLN A 119 -7.48 -15.79 2.87
CA GLN A 119 -8.55 -16.30 2.02
C GLN A 119 -9.54 -15.18 1.77
N ALA A 120 -10.16 -15.21 0.59
CA ALA A 120 -11.23 -14.33 0.22
C ALA A 120 -12.54 -15.10 0.02
N ALA A 121 -13.64 -14.51 0.48
CA ALA A 121 -14.98 -14.97 0.19
C ALA A 121 -15.77 -13.88 -0.55
N VAL A 122 -16.39 -14.24 -1.68
CA VAL A 122 -17.24 -13.36 -2.47
C VAL A 122 -18.64 -13.95 -2.58
N TYR A 123 -19.62 -13.24 -2.05
CA TYR A 123 -21.04 -13.60 -2.06
C TYR A 123 -21.79 -12.66 -3.00
N TYR A 124 -22.91 -13.11 -3.55
CA TYR A 124 -23.75 -12.29 -4.43
C TYR A 124 -25.22 -12.29 -4.00
N GLY A 125 -25.75 -11.10 -3.71
CA GLY A 125 -27.15 -10.88 -3.33
C GLY A 125 -27.58 -11.79 -2.17
N PHE A 126 -28.68 -12.50 -2.36
CA PHE A 126 -29.20 -13.50 -1.41
C PHE A 126 -28.84 -14.94 -1.81
N SER A 127 -27.80 -15.12 -2.63
CA SER A 127 -27.35 -16.43 -3.10
C SER A 127 -26.92 -17.32 -1.92
N SER A 128 -27.23 -18.62 -2.02
CA SER A 128 -26.68 -19.64 -1.10
C SER A 128 -25.26 -20.09 -1.50
N TYR A 129 -24.73 -19.56 -2.60
CA TYR A 129 -23.39 -19.83 -3.10
C TYR A 129 -22.47 -18.65 -2.83
N ALA A 130 -21.23 -18.98 -2.44
CA ALA A 130 -20.13 -18.05 -2.28
C ALA A 130 -18.90 -18.63 -2.99
N LEU A 131 -18.12 -17.77 -3.63
CA LEU A 131 -16.79 -18.12 -4.10
C LEU A 131 -15.82 -18.01 -2.92
N PHE A 132 -15.15 -19.09 -2.56
CA PHE A 132 -14.00 -19.08 -1.65
C PHE A 132 -12.73 -19.28 -2.46
N THR A 133 -11.74 -18.40 -2.28
CA THR A 133 -10.48 -18.46 -3.02
C THR A 133 -9.28 -18.16 -2.11
N ASP A 134 -8.20 -18.90 -2.31
CA ASP A 134 -6.86 -18.67 -1.76
C ASP A 134 -5.89 -18.19 -2.85
N ASN A 135 -6.41 -17.75 -4.01
CA ASN A 135 -5.59 -17.23 -5.09
C ASN A 135 -4.95 -15.90 -4.67
N ASP A 136 -3.64 -15.91 -4.38
CA ASP A 136 -2.88 -14.74 -3.91
C ASP A 136 -3.11 -13.48 -4.74
N VAL A 137 -3.25 -13.60 -6.06
CA VAL A 137 -3.45 -12.44 -6.95
C VAL A 137 -4.81 -11.79 -6.68
N VAL A 138 -5.87 -12.60 -6.57
CA VAL A 138 -7.23 -12.12 -6.31
C VAL A 138 -7.36 -11.64 -4.86
N VAL A 139 -6.81 -12.37 -3.90
CA VAL A 139 -6.78 -11.98 -2.48
C VAL A 139 -6.10 -10.62 -2.33
N LYS A 140 -4.92 -10.45 -2.93
CA LYS A 140 -4.19 -9.17 -2.94
C LYS A 140 -4.99 -8.05 -3.63
N GLU A 141 -5.58 -8.32 -4.78
CA GLU A 141 -6.39 -7.35 -5.54
C GLU A 141 -7.55 -6.80 -4.69
N LEU A 142 -8.28 -7.69 -4.01
CA LEU A 142 -9.41 -7.32 -3.16
C LEU A 142 -8.97 -6.59 -1.89
N TYR A 143 -7.91 -7.05 -1.25
CA TYR A 143 -7.38 -6.44 -0.03
C TYR A 143 -6.82 -5.04 -0.28
N ASP A 144 -5.93 -4.91 -1.28
CA ASP A 144 -5.35 -3.61 -1.64
C ASP A 144 -6.44 -2.67 -2.14
N GLY A 145 -7.36 -3.15 -2.98
CA GLY A 145 -8.41 -2.33 -3.55
C GLY A 145 -9.34 -1.74 -2.48
N TYR A 146 -9.61 -2.43 -1.37
CA TYR A 146 -10.32 -1.87 -0.22
C TYR A 146 -9.56 -0.72 0.44
N TYR A 147 -8.25 -0.90 0.71
CA TYR A 147 -7.45 0.15 1.36
C TYR A 147 -7.12 1.34 0.45
N ASN A 148 -7.22 1.15 -0.87
CA ASN A 148 -7.03 2.19 -1.86
C ASN A 148 -8.31 3.00 -2.16
N MET A 149 -9.48 2.58 -1.65
CA MET A 149 -10.73 3.31 -1.89
C MET A 149 -10.66 4.77 -1.41
N LYS A 150 -11.04 5.70 -2.29
CA LYS A 150 -11.28 7.11 -1.93
C LYS A 150 -12.77 7.35 -1.76
N THR A 151 -13.23 7.26 -0.53
CA THR A 151 -14.67 7.24 -0.25
C THR A 151 -15.28 8.62 -0.11
N GLU A 152 -16.40 8.85 -0.78
CA GLU A 152 -17.30 9.98 -0.52
C GLU A 152 -18.67 9.50 -0.03
N LEU A 153 -19.25 10.18 0.95
CA LEU A 153 -20.60 9.86 1.45
C LEU A 153 -21.64 10.06 0.34
N THR A 154 -22.56 9.11 0.22
CA THR A 154 -23.73 9.23 -0.67
C THR A 154 -25.03 9.09 0.11
N GLN A 155 -26.10 9.69 -0.43
CA GLN A 155 -27.47 9.51 0.06
C GLN A 155 -28.19 8.34 -0.65
N GLU A 156 -27.56 7.75 -1.66
CA GLU A 156 -28.08 6.57 -2.33
C GLU A 156 -28.03 5.36 -1.39
N GLU A 157 -29.14 4.61 -1.34
CA GLU A 157 -29.21 3.38 -0.57
C GLU A 157 -28.52 2.24 -1.31
N LEU A 158 -27.91 1.34 -0.54
CA LEU A 158 -27.31 0.12 -1.07
C LEU A 158 -28.41 -0.86 -1.53
N ASP A 159 -28.39 -1.25 -2.80
CA ASP A 159 -29.24 -2.31 -3.35
C ASP A 159 -28.66 -3.70 -3.00
N PHE A 160 -28.98 -4.19 -1.81
CA PHE A 160 -28.54 -5.52 -1.34
C PHE A 160 -28.90 -6.67 -2.29
N SER A 161 -29.96 -6.54 -3.10
CA SER A 161 -30.36 -7.60 -4.02
C SER A 161 -29.37 -7.81 -5.18
N SER A 162 -28.58 -6.78 -5.48
CA SER A 162 -27.53 -6.83 -6.50
C SER A 162 -26.13 -6.66 -5.92
N ALA A 163 -25.97 -6.59 -4.59
CA ALA A 163 -24.68 -6.37 -3.97
C ALA A 163 -23.81 -7.62 -3.98
N PHE A 164 -22.52 -7.43 -4.27
CA PHE A 164 -21.50 -8.36 -3.79
C PHE A 164 -21.19 -8.06 -2.34
N TYR A 165 -21.00 -9.10 -1.54
CA TYR A 165 -20.35 -9.01 -0.23
C TYR A 165 -18.99 -9.69 -0.34
N VAL A 166 -17.94 -8.97 0.05
CA VAL A 166 -16.55 -9.40 -0.03
C VAL A 166 -15.99 -9.43 1.39
N GLU A 167 -15.30 -10.50 1.74
CA GLU A 167 -14.57 -10.66 3.00
C GLU A 167 -13.16 -11.15 2.68
N VAL A 168 -12.13 -10.46 3.16
CA VAL A 168 -10.71 -10.81 2.96
C VAL A 168 -9.92 -10.44 4.21
N GLY A 169 -9.33 -11.40 4.90
CA GLY A 169 -8.58 -11.11 6.12
C GLY A 169 -9.43 -10.41 7.18
N ASP A 170 -9.08 -9.17 7.54
CA ASP A 170 -9.78 -8.33 8.52
C ASP A 170 -10.77 -7.32 7.90
N ILE A 171 -10.91 -7.32 6.57
CA ILE A 171 -11.78 -6.39 5.86
C ILE A 171 -13.02 -7.09 5.32
N SER A 172 -14.10 -6.32 5.24
CA SER A 172 -15.31 -6.71 4.52
C SER A 172 -16.02 -5.49 3.94
N PHE A 173 -16.69 -5.67 2.82
CA PHE A 173 -17.51 -4.62 2.23
C PHE A 173 -18.62 -5.16 1.33
N PHE A 174 -19.68 -4.37 1.20
CA PHE A 174 -20.70 -4.55 0.17
C PHE A 174 -20.44 -3.60 -1.00
N MET A 175 -20.70 -4.04 -2.23
CA MET A 175 -20.76 -3.17 -3.41
C MET A 175 -21.92 -3.57 -4.32
N ASP A 176 -22.85 -2.65 -4.56
CA ASP A 176 -23.95 -2.88 -5.51
C ASP A 176 -23.60 -2.50 -6.95
N LYS A 177 -24.49 -2.86 -7.89
CA LYS A 177 -24.34 -2.57 -9.32
C LYS A 177 -24.26 -1.08 -9.65
N ASN A 178 -24.69 -0.21 -8.74
CA ASN A 178 -24.66 1.23 -8.91
C ASN A 178 -23.38 1.84 -8.32
N GLY A 179 -22.49 1.03 -7.72
CA GLY A 179 -21.26 1.49 -7.07
C GLY A 179 -21.49 2.08 -5.67
N CYS A 180 -22.62 1.80 -5.03
CA CYS A 180 -22.83 2.11 -3.62
C CYS A 180 -22.11 1.06 -2.77
N ILE A 181 -21.41 1.52 -1.74
CA ILE A 181 -20.53 0.68 -0.91
C ILE A 181 -20.87 0.85 0.57
N LYS A 182 -20.85 -0.25 1.32
CA LYS A 182 -20.80 -0.26 2.79
C LYS A 182 -19.55 -0.98 3.26
N LEU A 183 -18.72 -0.34 4.09
CA LEU A 183 -17.46 -0.88 4.61
C LEU A 183 -17.65 -1.44 6.02
N ASN A 184 -17.11 -2.61 6.35
CA ASN A 184 -17.02 -3.17 7.72
C ASN A 184 -18.25 -2.91 8.61
N ASP A 185 -19.43 -3.37 8.16
CA ASP A 185 -20.71 -3.19 8.86
C ASP A 185 -21.10 -1.73 9.18
N ALA A 186 -20.58 -0.76 8.43
CA ALA A 186 -20.93 0.64 8.60
C ALA A 186 -22.42 0.94 8.35
N ASP A 187 -22.96 1.86 9.14
CA ASP A 187 -24.33 2.37 9.03
C ASP A 187 -24.50 3.43 7.92
N TYR A 188 -23.44 3.75 7.17
CA TYR A 188 -23.44 4.75 6.11
C TYR A 188 -23.01 4.15 4.76
N THR A 189 -23.45 4.77 3.66
CA THR A 189 -23.09 4.37 2.30
C THR A 189 -22.09 5.36 1.71
N VAL A 190 -21.11 4.84 0.98
CA VAL A 190 -20.10 5.61 0.26
C VAL A 190 -20.04 5.24 -1.21
N ARG A 191 -19.32 6.04 -1.99
CA ARG A 191 -18.84 5.69 -3.33
C ARG A 191 -17.32 5.75 -3.33
N ASP A 192 -16.68 4.81 -4.02
CA ASP A 192 -15.26 4.91 -4.30
C ASP A 192 -15.02 5.80 -5.52
N THR A 193 -14.30 6.90 -5.31
CA THR A 193 -13.96 7.89 -6.35
C THR A 193 -12.63 7.60 -7.04
N ALA A 194 -11.82 6.67 -6.50
CA ALA A 194 -10.59 6.21 -7.13
C ALA A 194 -10.81 5.04 -8.10
N ASP A 195 -11.99 4.42 -8.09
CA ASP A 195 -12.31 3.21 -8.87
C ASP A 195 -11.33 2.06 -8.59
N SER A 196 -11.04 1.85 -7.31
CA SER A 196 -10.04 0.91 -6.79
C SER A 196 -10.46 -0.54 -6.99
N ILE A 197 -11.77 -0.81 -6.93
CA ILE A 197 -12.39 -2.08 -7.29
C ILE A 197 -13.72 -1.77 -7.97
N SER A 198 -13.95 -2.35 -9.16
CA SER A 198 -15.22 -2.18 -9.88
C SER A 198 -16.17 -3.35 -9.67
N TYR A 199 -17.47 -3.06 -9.74
CA TYR A 199 -18.53 -4.08 -9.65
C TYR A 199 -18.39 -5.18 -10.73
N GLU A 200 -18.01 -4.81 -11.95
CA GLU A 200 -17.81 -5.78 -13.03
C GLU A 200 -16.61 -6.70 -12.76
N ARG A 201 -15.57 -6.20 -12.08
CA ARG A 201 -14.44 -7.04 -11.66
C ARG A 201 -14.85 -8.04 -10.58
N LEU A 202 -15.62 -7.62 -9.57
CA LEU A 202 -16.18 -8.52 -8.57
C LEU A 202 -17.03 -9.62 -9.21
N LYS A 203 -17.82 -9.26 -10.22
CA LYS A 203 -18.63 -10.21 -10.99
C LYS A 203 -17.78 -11.21 -11.79
N GLN A 204 -16.66 -10.78 -12.36
CA GLN A 204 -15.73 -11.69 -13.04
C GLN A 204 -15.14 -12.69 -12.06
N ILE A 205 -14.64 -12.20 -10.91
CA ILE A 205 -14.07 -13.04 -9.85
C ILE A 205 -15.11 -14.08 -9.39
N TYR A 206 -16.31 -13.63 -9.01
CA TYR A 206 -17.38 -14.51 -8.51
C TYR A 206 -17.79 -15.64 -9.48
N ASN A 207 -17.71 -15.39 -10.79
CA ASN A 207 -18.11 -16.36 -11.82
C ASN A 207 -16.95 -17.22 -12.34
N ASP A 208 -15.72 -17.01 -11.86
CA ASP A 208 -14.57 -17.81 -12.29
C ASP A 208 -14.42 -19.04 -11.40
N SER A 209 -14.90 -20.18 -11.89
CA SER A 209 -14.83 -21.44 -11.16
C SER A 209 -13.39 -21.91 -10.92
N SER A 210 -12.41 -21.46 -11.72
CA SER A 210 -11.01 -21.84 -11.53
C SER A 210 -10.39 -21.24 -10.27
N LEU A 211 -11.06 -20.27 -9.65
CA LEU A 211 -10.67 -19.67 -8.40
C LEU A 211 -11.24 -20.40 -7.17
N MET A 212 -12.16 -21.35 -7.34
CA MET A 212 -12.78 -22.05 -6.21
C MET A 212 -11.79 -22.96 -5.49
N MET A 213 -11.68 -22.78 -4.18
CA MET A 213 -11.01 -23.73 -3.30
C MET A 213 -11.75 -25.08 -3.30
N GLY A 214 -10.99 -26.18 -3.39
CA GLY A 214 -11.50 -27.54 -3.18
C GLY A 214 -12.01 -28.27 -4.43
N GLU A 215 -11.61 -27.88 -5.64
CA GLU A 215 -11.84 -28.66 -6.88
C GLU A 215 -10.77 -29.75 -7.16
N ASP A 216 -10.07 -30.24 -6.14
CA ASP A 216 -9.14 -31.40 -6.24
C ASP A 216 -9.85 -32.77 -6.06
#